data_AF-A0A0F3QEI4-F1
#
_entry.id   AF-A0A0F3QEI4-F1
#
_cell.length_a   1.000
_cell.length_b   1.000
_cell.length_c   1.000
_cell.angle_alpha   90.00
_cell.angle_beta   90.00
_cell.angle_gamma   90.00
#
_symmetry.space_group_name_H-M   'P 1'
#
loop_
_entity.id
_entity.type
_entity.pdbx_description
1 polymer ?
#
loop_
_entity_poly.entity_id
_entity_poly.type
_entity_poly.pdbx_seq_one_letter_code
_entity_poly.pdbx_strand_id
1 'polypeptide(L)'
;MYKFIDLFCGIGGFRKALESKNLECVFSSDIDKDVQEAYKRNFGDKPHGDITEIPANKIPKHDILCAGFPCQSFSISGKRGGIEDNNGKLFYEIIRIAQYHKPYILLLENVKNILNIDNGNVIKTIDQKLEEIGYKVYRHILNAFLYLAYHKLGKEFILFAYEKTLVVSII
;
A
#
# COMPACT_ATOMS: atom_id res chain seq x y z
N MET A 1 -18.58 11.57 -1.15
CA MET A 1 -17.63 10.90 -2.06
C MET A 1 -16.48 10.38 -1.20
N TYR A 2 -16.13 9.10 -1.31
CA TYR A 2 -15.01 8.55 -0.56
C TYR A 2 -13.69 9.06 -1.13
N LYS A 3 -12.76 9.38 -0.24
CA LYS A 3 -11.44 9.92 -0.54
C LYS A 3 -10.38 8.85 -0.33
N PHE A 4 -9.36 8.83 -1.17
CA PHE A 4 -8.23 7.91 -1.01
C PHE A 4 -6.89 8.60 -1.21
N ILE A 5 -5.85 7.95 -0.69
CA ILE A 5 -4.47 8.31 -0.96
C ILE A 5 -3.76 7.17 -1.69
N ASP A 6 -2.82 7.51 -2.56
CA ASP A 6 -2.08 6.59 -3.41
C ASP A 6 -0.57 6.67 -3.08
N LEU A 7 -0.11 5.81 -2.17
CA LEU A 7 1.29 5.75 -1.75
C LEU A 7 2.08 4.76 -2.62
N PHE A 8 3.34 5.09 -2.92
CA PHE A 8 4.15 4.32 -3.88
C PHE A 8 3.40 4.17 -5.20
N CYS A 9 2.84 5.29 -5.68
CA CYS A 9 1.75 5.26 -6.65
C CYS A 9 2.18 4.72 -8.02
N GLY A 10 3.49 4.70 -8.32
CA GLY A 10 3.98 4.34 -9.63
C GLY A 10 3.28 5.21 -10.69
N ILE A 11 2.86 4.60 -11.79
CA ILE A 11 2.11 5.27 -12.85
C ILE A 11 0.62 5.50 -12.54
N GLY A 12 0.16 5.23 -11.31
CA GLY A 12 -1.20 5.50 -10.84
C GLY A 12 -2.24 4.41 -11.14
N GLY A 13 -1.85 3.14 -11.01
CA GLY A 13 -2.76 2.00 -11.18
C GLY A 13 -3.95 2.05 -10.21
N PHE A 14 -3.70 2.27 -8.92
CA PHE A 14 -4.76 2.43 -7.92
C PHE A 14 -5.66 3.61 -8.23
N ARG A 15 -5.07 4.78 -8.52
CA ARG A 15 -5.84 5.97 -8.87
C ARG A 15 -6.80 5.72 -10.02
N LYS A 16 -6.31 5.17 -11.13
CA LYS A 16 -7.14 4.86 -12.30
C LYS A 16 -8.31 3.93 -11.94
N ALA A 17 -8.05 2.90 -11.14
CA ALA A 17 -9.06 1.95 -10.71
C ALA A 17 -10.13 2.59 -9.82
N LEU A 18 -9.73 3.36 -8.81
CA LEU A 18 -10.65 3.95 -7.82
C LEU A 18 -11.41 5.16 -8.38
N GLU A 19 -10.78 6.02 -9.18
CA GLU A 19 -11.49 7.12 -9.87
C GLU A 19 -12.56 6.59 -10.84
N SER A 20 -12.34 5.42 -11.48
CA SER A 20 -13.37 4.77 -12.30
C SER A 20 -14.63 4.36 -11.52
N LYS A 21 -14.55 4.35 -10.18
CA LYS A 21 -15.64 4.09 -9.25
C LYS A 21 -16.14 5.36 -8.54
N ASN A 22 -15.79 6.54 -9.04
CA ASN A 22 -16.15 7.85 -8.48
C ASN A 22 -15.58 8.11 -7.09
N LEU A 23 -14.36 7.63 -6.80
CA LEU A 23 -13.60 8.03 -5.62
C LEU A 23 -12.60 9.15 -5.97
N GLU A 24 -12.23 9.95 -4.99
CA GLU A 24 -11.34 11.11 -5.16
C GLU A 24 -9.94 10.83 -4.61
N CYS A 25 -8.91 10.95 -5.46
CA CYS A 25 -7.52 10.92 -5.02
C CYS A 25 -7.16 12.26 -4.38
N VAL A 26 -6.93 12.29 -3.07
CA VAL A 26 -6.58 13.52 -2.34
C VAL A 26 -5.10 13.68 -2.03
N PHE A 27 -4.31 12.63 -2.25
CA PHE A 27 -2.86 12.64 -2.06
C PHE A 27 -2.20 11.50 -2.81
N SER A 28 -1.03 11.75 -3.39
CA SER A 28 -0.18 10.75 -4.04
C SER A 28 1.29 10.96 -3.65
N SER A 29 2.06 9.87 -3.54
CA SER A 29 3.49 9.91 -3.20
C SER A 29 4.27 8.86 -3.97
N ASP A 30 5.36 9.27 -4.62
CA ASP A 30 6.36 8.39 -5.21
C ASP A 30 7.70 9.14 -5.23
N ILE A 31 8.80 8.47 -4.88
CA ILE A 31 10.13 9.09 -4.80
C ILE A 31 10.77 9.24 -6.19
N ASP A 32 10.36 8.41 -7.16
CA ASP A 32 10.95 8.39 -8.49
C ASP A 32 10.47 9.60 -9.31
N LYS A 33 11.42 10.42 -9.77
CA LYS A 33 11.13 11.65 -10.51
C LYS A 33 10.53 11.39 -11.89
N ASP A 34 10.93 10.32 -12.56
CA ASP A 34 10.40 9.96 -13.88
C ASP A 34 8.95 9.47 -13.74
N VAL A 35 8.69 8.69 -12.70
CA VAL A 35 7.32 8.29 -12.32
C VAL A 35 6.45 9.50 -12.01
N GLN A 36 6.95 10.46 -11.22
CA GLN A 36 6.20 11.67 -10.90
C GLN A 36 5.80 12.47 -12.16
N GLU A 37 6.69 12.59 -13.14
CA GLU A 37 6.39 13.28 -14.41
C GLU A 37 5.37 12.49 -15.26
N ALA A 38 5.49 11.16 -15.31
CA ALA A 38 4.50 10.32 -15.98
C ALA A 38 3.11 10.44 -15.32
N TYR A 39 3.06 10.41 -13.98
CA TYR A 39 1.84 10.56 -13.20
C TYR A 39 1.19 11.93 -13.45
N LYS A 40 1.97 13.02 -13.42
CA LYS A 40 1.49 14.37 -13.71
C LYS A 40 0.89 14.50 -15.11
N ARG A 41 1.49 13.86 -16.12
CA ARG A 41 0.95 13.86 -17.49
C ARG A 41 -0.42 13.17 -17.56
N ASN A 42 -0.63 12.13 -16.75
CA ASN A 42 -1.88 11.36 -16.76
C ASN A 42 -3.00 11.98 -15.93
N PHE A 43 -2.66 12.64 -14.81
CA PHE A 43 -3.64 13.06 -13.81
C PHE A 43 -3.67 14.57 -13.52
N GLY A 44 -2.68 15.32 -14.01
CA GLY A 44 -2.60 16.78 -13.85
C GLY A 44 -1.89 17.25 -12.58
N ASP A 45 -1.79 16.41 -11.54
CA ASP A 45 -1.04 16.68 -10.30
C ASP A 45 0.21 15.80 -10.17
N LYS A 46 1.20 16.31 -9.43
CA LYS A 46 2.50 15.64 -9.23
C LYS A 46 2.54 14.97 -7.85
N PRO A 47 2.97 13.70 -7.74
CA PRO A 47 3.16 13.06 -6.45
C PRO A 47 4.17 13.81 -5.56
N HIS A 48 3.99 13.71 -4.25
CA HIS A 48 4.70 14.55 -3.26
C HIS A 48 6.15 14.13 -2.96
N GLY A 49 6.65 13.05 -3.55
CA GLY A 49 8.04 12.60 -3.35
C GLY A 49 8.19 11.52 -2.28
N ASP A 50 9.30 11.61 -1.53
CA ASP A 50 9.67 10.66 -0.47
C ASP A 50 8.69 10.74 0.71
N ILE A 51 7.94 9.66 0.93
CA ILE A 51 6.93 9.60 2.00
C ILE A 51 7.54 9.65 3.40
N THR A 52 8.82 9.29 3.55
CA THR A 52 9.54 9.33 4.84
C THR A 52 9.78 10.76 5.34
N GLU A 53 9.77 11.74 4.43
CA GLU A 53 9.96 13.15 4.73
C GLU A 53 8.63 13.89 4.98
N ILE A 54 7.48 13.22 4.82
CA ILE A 54 6.16 13.84 4.87
C ILE A 54 5.45 13.49 6.19
N PRO A 55 5.26 14.46 7.11
CA PRO A 55 4.54 14.24 8.35
C PRO A 55 3.08 13.82 8.09
N ALA A 56 2.54 12.90 8.91
CA ALA A 56 1.19 12.35 8.70
C ALA A 56 0.11 13.45 8.76
N ASN A 57 0.30 14.49 9.57
CA ASN A 57 -0.63 15.63 9.67
C ASN A 57 -0.63 16.55 8.45
N LYS A 58 0.33 16.41 7.52
CA LYS A 58 0.34 17.10 6.22
C LYS A 58 -0.39 16.32 5.13
N ILE A 59 -0.67 15.04 5.36
CA ILE A 59 -1.46 14.22 4.45
C ILE A 59 -2.95 14.51 4.73
N PRO A 60 -3.76 14.82 3.70
CA PRO A 60 -5.19 15.04 3.87
C PRO A 60 -5.92 13.83 4.48
N LYS A 61 -7.00 14.10 5.22
CA LYS A 61 -7.90 13.04 5.71
C LYS A 61 -8.48 12.26 4.53
N HIS A 62 -8.49 10.93 4.67
CA HIS A 62 -8.90 9.99 3.64
C HIS A 62 -9.62 8.79 4.26
N ASP A 63 -10.41 8.11 3.45
CA ASP A 63 -11.18 6.93 3.84
C ASP A 63 -10.48 5.63 3.43
N ILE A 64 -9.63 5.68 2.39
CA ILE A 64 -8.88 4.54 1.87
C ILE A 64 -7.41 4.90 1.69
N LEU A 65 -6.50 4.05 2.13
CA LEU A 65 -5.07 4.15 1.85
C LEU A 65 -4.67 3.02 0.91
N CYS A 66 -4.16 3.37 -0.26
CA CYS A 66 -3.59 2.43 -1.23
C CYS A 66 -2.07 2.48 -1.15
N ALA A 67 -1.41 1.31 -1.23
CA ALA A 67 0.05 1.25 -1.26
C ALA A 67 0.60 0.01 -1.99
N GLY A 68 1.35 0.22 -3.07
CA GLY A 68 2.15 -0.81 -3.75
C GLY A 68 3.60 -0.78 -3.24
N PHE A 69 3.81 -1.14 -1.97
CA PHE A 69 5.09 -0.93 -1.31
C PHE A 69 6.16 -1.95 -1.75
N PRO A 70 7.44 -1.57 -1.86
CA PRO A 70 8.48 -2.43 -2.43
C PRO A 70 8.71 -3.71 -1.60
N CYS A 71 8.83 -4.85 -2.29
CA CYS A 71 9.06 -6.18 -1.72
C CYS A 71 10.51 -6.43 -1.27
N GLN A 72 11.48 -5.70 -1.84
CA GLN A 72 12.93 -5.97 -1.70
C GLN A 72 13.47 -5.71 -0.27
N SER A 73 12.60 -5.19 0.61
CA SER A 73 12.93 -4.59 1.89
C SER A 73 13.07 -5.53 3.07
N PHE A 74 12.64 -6.79 2.94
CA PHE A 74 12.59 -7.73 4.06
C PHE A 74 13.81 -8.68 4.07
N SER A 75 15.00 -8.15 3.79
CA SER A 75 16.23 -8.95 3.78
C SER A 75 16.62 -9.38 5.19
N ILE A 76 16.82 -10.68 5.32
CA ILE A 76 17.30 -11.42 6.50
C ILE A 76 18.79 -11.11 6.70
N SER A 77 19.13 -9.94 7.24
CA SER A 77 20.48 -9.71 7.76
C SER A 77 20.47 -9.99 9.26
N GLY A 78 20.53 -11.28 9.58
CA GLY A 78 20.65 -11.77 10.94
C GLY A 78 21.83 -11.16 11.68
N LYS A 79 21.56 -10.18 12.53
CA LYS A 79 22.36 -9.81 13.71
C LYS A 79 21.40 -9.20 14.72
N ARG A 80 21.65 -9.48 16.00
CA ARG A 80 20.85 -9.09 17.16
C ARG A 80 20.74 -7.56 17.30
N GLY A 81 19.87 -6.93 16.53
CA GLY A 81 19.47 -5.52 16.62
C GLY A 81 18.19 -5.34 15.83
N GLY A 82 17.11 -4.91 16.49
CA GLY A 82 15.77 -4.82 15.90
C GLY A 82 15.69 -3.83 14.73
N ILE A 83 14.59 -3.93 13.95
CA ILE A 83 13.88 -2.87 13.19
C ILE A 83 14.70 -1.63 12.75
N GLU A 84 15.93 -1.79 12.24
CA GLU A 84 16.78 -0.67 11.80
C GLU A 84 17.35 -0.85 10.39
N ASP A 85 16.95 -1.90 9.66
CA ASP A 85 17.25 -1.96 8.23
C ASP A 85 16.34 -0.97 7.47
N ASN A 86 16.98 -0.01 6.79
CA ASN A 86 16.40 1.15 6.12
C ASN A 86 15.22 0.87 5.18
N ASN A 87 14.99 -0.38 4.79
CA ASN A 87 14.00 -0.73 3.77
C ASN A 87 12.68 -1.25 4.37
N GLY A 88 12.68 -1.83 5.59
CA GLY A 88 11.45 -2.12 6.34
C GLY A 88 10.68 -0.85 6.73
N LYS A 89 11.35 0.30 6.68
CA LYS A 89 10.81 1.63 6.97
C LYS A 89 9.54 1.95 6.19
N LEU A 90 9.45 1.59 4.91
CA LEU A 90 8.32 1.99 4.06
C LEU A 90 6.98 1.36 4.49
N PHE A 91 7.01 0.13 5.01
CA PHE A 91 5.82 -0.45 5.64
C PHE A 91 5.46 0.26 6.95
N TYR A 92 6.46 0.64 7.75
CA TYR A 92 6.21 1.44 8.96
C TYR A 92 5.67 2.84 8.63
N GLU A 93 6.00 3.43 7.47
CA GLU A 93 5.37 4.68 7.02
C GLU A 93 3.88 4.49 6.74
N ILE A 94 3.49 3.36 6.11
CA ILE A 94 2.07 3.00 5.97
C ILE A 94 1.40 2.90 7.34
N ILE A 95 2.02 2.20 8.30
CA ILE A 95 1.50 2.05 9.66
C ILE A 95 1.39 3.42 10.35
N ARG A 96 2.40 4.28 10.25
CA ARG A 96 2.43 5.63 10.82
C ARG A 96 1.27 6.49 10.31
N ILE A 97 1.01 6.44 9.01
CA ILE A 97 -0.07 7.20 8.37
C ILE A 97 -1.43 6.61 8.74
N ALA A 98 -1.56 5.27 8.72
CA ALA A 98 -2.79 4.57 9.08
C ALA A 98 -3.16 4.77 10.56
N GLN A 99 -2.21 4.74 11.48
CA GLN A 99 -2.46 5.01 12.91
C GLN A 99 -2.97 6.44 13.16
N TYR A 100 -2.44 7.42 12.41
CA TYR A 100 -2.84 8.82 12.54
C TYR A 100 -4.22 9.08 11.95
N HIS A 101 -4.46 8.64 10.70
CA HIS A 101 -5.69 8.95 9.96
C HIS A 101 -6.82 7.96 10.21
N LYS A 102 -6.50 6.71 10.55
CA LYS A 102 -7.44 5.60 10.72
C LYS A 102 -8.40 5.47 9.53
N PRO A 103 -7.89 5.33 8.28
CA PRO A 103 -8.76 5.12 7.13
C PRO A 103 -9.56 3.82 7.31
N TYR A 104 -10.75 3.77 6.74
CA TYR A 104 -11.63 2.60 6.79
C TYR A 104 -10.99 1.36 6.15
N ILE A 105 -10.22 1.57 5.08
CA ILE A 105 -9.62 0.50 4.27
C ILE A 105 -8.13 0.80 4.02
N LEU A 106 -7.31 -0.23 4.14
CA LEU A 106 -5.93 -0.30 3.64
C LEU A 106 -5.90 -1.33 2.50
N LEU A 107 -5.62 -0.87 1.28
CA LEU A 107 -5.46 -1.71 0.11
C LEU A 107 -3.98 -1.77 -0.24
N LEU A 108 -3.33 -2.86 0.16
CA LEU A 108 -1.88 -3.03 0.09
C LEU A 108 -1.54 -4.10 -0.95
N GLU A 109 -0.66 -3.79 -1.89
CA GLU A 109 -0.22 -4.74 -2.92
C GLU A 109 1.25 -5.08 -2.74
N ASN A 110 1.60 -6.33 -3.06
CA ASN A 110 2.96 -6.81 -3.10
C ASN A 110 3.11 -8.00 -4.06
N VAL A 111 4.33 -8.44 -4.34
CA VAL A 111 4.54 -9.66 -5.13
C VAL A 111 4.31 -10.92 -4.28
N LYS A 112 3.88 -12.02 -4.91
CA LYS A 112 3.62 -13.30 -4.23
C LYS A 112 4.78 -13.80 -3.35
N ASN A 113 6.02 -13.45 -3.70
CA ASN A 113 7.20 -13.90 -2.96
C ASN A 113 7.21 -13.44 -1.49
N ILE A 114 6.50 -12.36 -1.12
CA ILE A 114 6.41 -11.87 0.26
C ILE A 114 5.95 -12.94 1.26
N LEU A 115 5.16 -13.92 0.80
CA LEU A 115 4.67 -15.03 1.61
C LEU A 115 5.77 -15.98 2.08
N ASN A 116 6.90 -16.01 1.36
CA ASN A 116 7.98 -16.96 1.60
C ASN A 116 9.25 -16.30 2.17
N ILE A 117 9.29 -14.97 2.26
CA ILE A 117 10.47 -14.27 2.83
C ILE A 117 10.59 -14.61 4.31
N ASP A 118 11.82 -14.90 4.74
CA ASP A 118 12.16 -15.30 6.11
C ASP A 118 11.25 -16.43 6.64
N ASN A 119 11.08 -17.48 5.84
CA ASN A 119 10.19 -18.60 6.16
C ASN A 119 8.75 -18.17 6.54
N GLY A 120 8.27 -17.08 5.92
CA GLY A 120 6.95 -16.50 6.15
C GLY A 120 6.82 -15.63 7.39
N ASN A 121 7.91 -15.30 8.10
CA ASN A 121 7.85 -14.40 9.25
C ASN A 121 7.47 -12.97 8.85
N VAL A 122 7.91 -12.52 7.67
CA VAL A 122 7.60 -11.18 7.16
C VAL A 122 6.11 -10.92 7.08
N ILE A 123 5.36 -11.81 6.42
CA ILE A 123 3.92 -11.64 6.27
C ILE A 123 3.21 -11.75 7.63
N LYS A 124 3.69 -12.61 8.54
CA LYS A 124 3.16 -12.68 9.91
C LYS A 124 3.36 -11.37 10.67
N THR A 125 4.52 -10.73 10.54
CA THR A 125 4.78 -9.42 11.14
C THR A 125 3.89 -8.34 10.54
N ILE A 126 3.66 -8.34 9.23
CA ILE A 126 2.73 -7.41 8.58
C ILE A 126 1.31 -7.60 9.12
N ASP A 127 0.81 -8.84 9.15
CA ASP A 127 -0.52 -9.17 9.67
C ASP A 127 -0.65 -8.68 11.12
N GLN A 128 0.32 -9.02 11.98
CA GLN A 128 0.33 -8.63 13.38
C GLN A 128 0.33 -7.11 13.56
N LYS A 129 1.15 -6.38 12.81
CA LYS A 129 1.24 -4.92 12.91
C LYS A 129 -0.06 -4.24 12.49
N LEU A 130 -0.74 -4.75 11.47
CA LEU A 130 -2.05 -4.27 11.04
C LEU A 130 -3.13 -4.56 12.10
N GLU A 131 -3.11 -5.74 12.71
CA GLU A 131 -4.02 -6.11 13.80
C GLU A 131 -3.79 -5.25 15.05
N GLU A 132 -2.53 -4.97 15.41
CA GLU A 132 -2.15 -4.09 16.53
C GLU A 132 -2.72 -2.67 16.38
N ILE A 133 -2.91 -2.20 15.14
CA ILE A 133 -3.48 -0.88 14.85
C ILE A 133 -4.99 -0.91 14.56
N GLY A 134 -5.66 -2.04 14.84
CA GLY A 134 -7.11 -2.16 14.85
C GLY A 134 -7.74 -2.70 13.56
N TYR A 135 -6.94 -3.20 12.62
CA TYR A 135 -7.43 -3.71 11.34
C TYR A 135 -7.60 -5.22 11.37
N LYS A 136 -8.64 -5.70 10.69
CA LYS A 136 -8.77 -7.12 10.35
C LYS A 136 -8.15 -7.35 8.98
N VAL A 137 -7.31 -8.37 8.88
CA VAL A 137 -6.49 -8.63 7.70
C VAL A 137 -7.07 -9.76 6.85
N TYR A 138 -7.20 -9.50 5.55
CA TYR A 138 -7.63 -10.44 4.53
C TYR A 138 -6.60 -10.50 3.42
N ARG A 139 -6.31 -11.70 2.92
CA ARG A 139 -5.27 -11.93 1.93
C ARG A 139 -5.85 -12.63 0.72
N HIS A 140 -5.47 -12.16 -0.46
CA HIS A 140 -5.83 -12.81 -1.70
C HIS A 140 -4.67 -12.80 -2.69
N ILE A 141 -4.41 -13.95 -3.32
CA ILE A 141 -3.42 -14.05 -4.38
C ILE A 141 -4.17 -13.95 -5.70
N LEU A 142 -3.92 -12.91 -6.48
CA LEU A 142 -4.56 -12.70 -7.76
C LEU A 142 -3.57 -12.95 -8.89
N ASN A 143 -4.07 -13.56 -9.96
CA ASN A 143 -3.30 -13.73 -11.18
C ASN A 143 -3.92 -12.84 -12.25
N ALA A 144 -3.21 -11.77 -12.62
CA ALA A 144 -3.68 -10.82 -13.62
C ALA A 144 -4.06 -11.48 -14.95
N PHE A 145 -3.44 -12.62 -15.31
CA PHE A 145 -3.83 -13.40 -16.50
C PHE A 145 -5.31 -13.80 -16.50
N LEU A 146 -5.89 -14.11 -15.33
CA LEU A 146 -7.29 -14.52 -15.21
C LEU A 146 -8.27 -13.37 -15.46
N TYR A 147 -7.80 -12.12 -15.42
CA TYR A 147 -8.65 -10.93 -15.51
C TYR A 147 -8.37 -10.06 -16.74
N LEU A 148 -7.14 -10.09 -17.28
CA LEU A 148 -6.70 -9.18 -18.34
C LEU A 148 -6.46 -9.87 -19.68
N ALA A 149 -6.60 -11.19 -19.78
CA ALA A 149 -6.46 -11.97 -21.03
C ALA A 149 -5.16 -11.70 -21.83
N TYR A 150 -4.11 -11.16 -21.20
CA TYR A 150 -2.82 -10.86 -21.81
C TYR A 150 -1.72 -11.79 -21.28
N HIS A 151 -0.91 -12.32 -22.18
CA HIS A 151 0.15 -13.29 -21.86
C HIS A 151 1.27 -12.67 -21.00
N LYS A 152 1.63 -13.38 -19.91
CA LYS A 152 2.79 -13.16 -19.01
C LYS A 152 2.76 -11.90 -18.13
N LEU A 153 1.68 -11.65 -17.39
CA LEU A 153 1.76 -10.86 -16.17
C LEU A 153 2.04 -11.79 -14.97
N GLY A 154 2.91 -11.37 -14.05
CA GLY A 154 3.25 -12.12 -12.85
C GLY A 154 2.05 -12.33 -11.92
N LYS A 155 2.21 -13.19 -10.90
CA LYS A 155 1.21 -13.31 -9.83
C LYS A 155 1.41 -12.18 -8.83
N GLU A 156 0.41 -11.32 -8.71
CA GLU A 156 0.33 -10.26 -7.72
C GLU A 156 -0.32 -10.79 -6.44
N PHE A 157 0.09 -10.24 -5.31
CA PHE A 157 -0.45 -10.55 -4.00
C PHE A 157 -1.10 -9.29 -3.44
N ILE A 158 -2.40 -9.35 -3.19
CA ILE A 158 -3.15 -8.22 -2.67
C ILE A 158 -3.57 -8.56 -1.24
N LEU A 159 -3.12 -7.70 -0.33
CA LEU A 159 -3.46 -7.66 1.07
C LEU A 159 -4.53 -6.59 1.28
N PHE A 160 -5.70 -7.00 1.72
CA PHE A 160 -6.80 -6.10 2.05
C PHE A 160 -6.96 -6.07 3.57
N ALA A 161 -6.81 -4.92 4.18
CA ALA A 161 -7.08 -4.73 5.60
C ALA A 161 -8.15 -3.67 5.80
N TYR A 162 -9.07 -3.87 6.73
CA TYR A 162 -10.11 -2.88 7.04
C TYR A 162 -10.28 -2.73 8.56
N GLU A 163 -10.73 -1.55 9.00
CA GLU A 163 -10.87 -1.25 10.42
C GLU A 163 -12.05 -2.03 11.03
N LYS A 164 -11.83 -2.69 12.17
CA LYS A 164 -12.79 -3.58 12.85
C LYS A 164 -14.18 -2.97 13.13
N THR A 165 -14.28 -1.65 13.17
CA THR A 165 -15.51 -0.89 13.42
C THR A 165 -16.41 -0.76 12.20
N LEU A 166 -15.92 -1.02 10.98
CA LEU A 166 -16.79 -1.13 9.81
C LEU A 166 -17.42 -2.52 9.75
N VAL A 167 -18.72 -2.56 10.03
CA VAL A 167 -19.58 -3.67 9.61
C VAL A 167 -19.71 -3.59 8.08
N VAL A 168 -18.73 -4.15 7.37
CA VAL A 168 -18.86 -4.38 5.92
C VAL A 168 -19.72 -5.62 5.76
N SER A 169 -21.03 -5.41 5.56
CA SER A 169 -21.89 -6.44 5.00
C SER A 169 -21.42 -6.68 3.57
N ILE A 170 -20.59 -7.71 3.37
CA ILE A 170 -20.25 -8.20 2.04
C ILE A 170 -21.54 -8.79 1.47
N ILE A 171 -22.16 -8.09 0.52
CA ILE A 171 -23.29 -8.58 -0.29
C ILE A 171 -22.72 -9.30 -1.50
#